data_AF-A0A4Q3VQL6-F1
#
_entry.id   AF-A0A4Q3VQL6-F1
#
_cell.length_a   1.000
_cell.length_b   1.000
_cell.length_c   1.000
_cell.angle_alpha   90.00
_cell.angle_beta   90.00
_cell.angle_gamma   90.00
#
_symmetry.space_group_name_H-M   'P 1'
#
loop_
_entity.id
_entity.type
_entity.pdbx_description
1 polymer ?
#
loop_
_entity_poly.entity_id
_entity_poly.type
_entity_poly.pdbx_seq_one_letter_code
_entity_poly.pdbx_strand_id
1 'polypeptide(L)'
;MNELHKKLVDMYAGRELPAELEDEMEAAAFTDSGLSHEMATLRRTVELLHETPEPHMTEESYQRVLIRLYGRGVDVSPTAKTPVHLQYSLPIQG
;
A
#
# COMPACT_ATOMS: atom_id res chain seq x y z
N MET A 1 24.62 -4.28 11.95
CA MET A 1 23.94 -3.09 11.41
C MET A 1 23.15 -2.46 12.53
N ASN A 2 23.27 -1.14 12.73
CA ASN A 2 22.61 -0.42 13.82
C ASN A 2 21.12 -0.15 13.47
N GLU A 3 20.19 -0.44 14.37
CA GLU A 3 18.75 -0.24 14.13
C GLU A 3 18.37 1.22 13.88
N LEU A 4 19.09 2.16 14.51
CA LEU A 4 18.91 3.59 14.26
C LEU A 4 19.21 3.96 12.80
N HIS A 5 20.24 3.35 12.23
CA HIS A 5 20.65 3.62 10.85
C HIS A 5 19.58 3.19 9.86
N LYS A 6 19.02 1.99 10.03
CA LYS A 6 17.90 1.50 9.19
C LYS A 6 16.72 2.45 9.24
N LYS A 7 16.33 2.89 10.44
CA LYS A 7 15.20 3.81 10.62
C LYS A 7 15.43 5.16 9.92
N LEU A 8 16.64 5.69 9.96
CA LEU A 8 16.98 6.93 9.26
C LEU A 8 16.88 6.75 7.73
N VAL A 9 17.37 5.63 7.19
CA VAL A 9 17.26 5.32 5.76
C VAL A 9 15.80 5.12 5.33
N ASP A 10 14.98 4.48 6.17
CA ASP A 10 13.54 4.33 5.93
C ASP A 10 12.84 5.69 5.88
N MET A 11 13.10 6.56 6.87
CA MET A 11 12.53 7.91 6.92
C MET A 11 13.01 8.79 5.76
N TYR A 12 14.28 8.64 5.34
CA TYR A 12 14.82 9.31 4.14
C TYR A 12 14.04 8.87 2.90
N ALA A 13 13.85 7.57 2.70
CA ALA A 13 13.14 7.06 1.54
C ALA A 13 11.68 7.56 1.48
N GLY A 14 11.03 7.70 2.63
CA GLY A 14 9.66 8.21 2.76
C GLY A 14 9.48 9.73 2.68
N ARG A 15 10.55 10.54 2.56
CA ARG A 15 10.50 12.01 2.70
C ARG A 15 9.95 12.47 4.05
N GLU A 16 10.29 11.75 5.12
CA GLU A 16 9.80 12.01 6.48
C GLU A 16 10.86 12.67 7.37
N LEU A 17 12.08 12.90 6.86
CA LEU A 17 13.13 13.59 7.58
C LEU A 17 12.97 15.11 7.50
N PRO A 18 13.33 15.83 8.58
CA PRO A 18 13.62 17.26 8.49
C PRO A 18 14.75 17.53 7.46
N ALA A 19 14.66 18.66 6.76
CA ALA A 19 15.62 19.02 5.70
C ALA A 19 17.08 18.99 6.16
N GLU A 20 17.36 19.47 7.38
CA GLU A 20 18.70 19.46 7.97
C GLU A 20 19.29 18.04 8.07
N LEU A 21 18.46 17.05 8.42
CA LEU A 21 18.88 15.65 8.53
C LEU A 21 18.97 14.97 7.15
N GLU A 22 18.15 15.40 6.19
CA GLU A 22 18.25 14.93 4.80
C GLU A 22 19.60 15.34 4.21
N ASP A 23 19.98 16.61 4.36
CA ASP A 23 21.27 17.16 3.91
C ASP A 23 22.46 16.46 4.57
N GLU A 24 22.38 16.20 5.89
CA GLU A 24 23.43 15.46 6.62
C GLU A 24 23.58 14.01 6.12
N MET A 25 22.46 13.34 5.82
CA MET A 25 22.49 11.98 5.29
C MET A 25 23.06 11.94 3.87
N GLU A 26 22.70 12.89 3.02
CA GLU A 26 23.28 13.01 1.69
C GLU A 26 24.78 13.32 1.75
N ALA A 27 25.19 14.20 2.66
CA ALA A 27 26.60 14.48 2.95
C ALA A 27 27.36 13.20 3.36
N ALA A 28 26.78 12.39 4.25
CA ALA A 28 27.35 11.12 4.68
C ALA A 28 27.46 10.10 3.53
N ALA A 29 26.44 10.04 2.67
CA ALA A 29 26.40 9.15 1.50
C ALA A 29 27.51 9.42 0.47
N PHE A 30 28.05 10.65 0.39
CA PHE A 30 29.22 10.91 -0.46
C PHE A 30 30.47 10.16 -0.02
N THR A 31 30.57 9.85 1.27
CA THR A 31 31.75 9.18 1.85
C THR A 31 31.53 7.68 2.06
N ASP A 32 30.27 7.23 2.12
CA ASP A 32 29.88 5.85 2.30
C ASP A 32 29.07 5.34 1.09
N SER A 33 29.74 4.57 0.24
CA SER A 33 29.12 3.99 -0.96
C SER A 33 28.03 2.96 -0.65
N GLY A 34 28.08 2.31 0.51
CA GLY A 34 27.04 1.39 0.96
C GLY A 34 25.76 2.15 1.30
N LEU A 35 25.88 3.20 2.11
CA LEU A 35 24.78 4.09 2.45
C LEU A 35 24.17 4.76 1.21
N SER A 36 25.02 5.25 0.30
CA SER A 36 24.55 5.84 -0.97
C SER A 36 23.72 4.86 -1.79
N HIS A 37 24.17 3.62 -1.90
CA HIS A 37 23.44 2.59 -2.63
C HIS A 37 22.10 2.24 -1.98
N GLU A 38 22.08 2.12 -0.64
CA GLU A 38 20.86 1.84 0.12
C GLU A 38 19.83 2.97 -0.02
N MET A 39 20.26 4.22 0.18
CA MET A 39 19.40 5.41 0.04
C MET A 39 18.82 5.52 -1.37
N ALA A 40 19.66 5.41 -2.41
CA ALA A 40 19.22 5.51 -3.80
C ALA A 40 18.23 4.40 -4.18
N THR A 41 18.53 3.16 -3.79
CA THR A 41 17.69 2.01 -4.11
C THR A 41 16.34 2.10 -3.41
N LEU A 42 16.33 2.36 -2.10
CA LEU A 42 15.10 2.40 -1.32
C LEU A 42 14.21 3.58 -1.71
N ARG A 43 14.80 4.76 -1.91
CA ARG A 43 14.09 5.95 -2.42
C ARG A 43 13.40 5.65 -3.75
N ARG A 44 14.13 5.03 -4.69
CA ARG A 44 13.57 4.68 -5.99
C ARG A 44 12.43 3.67 -5.86
N THR A 45 12.55 2.68 -4.98
CA THR A 45 11.47 1.71 -4.72
C THR A 45 10.22 2.39 -4.17
N VAL A 46 10.36 3.28 -3.18
CA VAL A 46 9.23 4.02 -2.60
C VAL A 46 8.56 4.89 -3.67
N GLU A 47 9.34 5.62 -4.47
CA GLU A 47 8.82 6.43 -5.57
C GLU A 47 8.04 5.59 -6.59
N LEU A 48 8.58 4.43 -6.99
CA LEU A 48 7.87 3.52 -7.90
C LEU A 48 6.55 3.00 -7.30
N LEU A 49 6.51 2.71 -6.00
CA LEU A 49 5.28 2.26 -5.34
C LEU A 49 4.22 3.38 -5.32
N HIS A 50 4.63 4.64 -5.14
CA HIS A 50 3.73 5.79 -5.20
C HIS A 50 3.28 6.14 -6.62
N GLU A 51 4.14 5.94 -7.61
CA GLU A 51 3.82 6.18 -9.04
C GLU A 51 2.99 5.04 -9.65
N THR A 52 2.99 3.86 -9.04
CA THR A 52 2.21 2.72 -9.52
C THR A 52 0.72 3.07 -9.42
N PRO A 53 -0.05 2.96 -10.53
CA PRO A 53 -1.47 3.28 -10.50
C PRO A 53 -2.17 2.39 -9.48
N GLU A 54 -2.96 3.00 -8.61
CA GLU A 54 -3.79 2.27 -7.67
C GLU A 54 -4.68 1.29 -8.44
N PRO A 55 -4.84 0.04 -7.95
CA PRO A 55 -5.73 -0.91 -8.59
C PRO A 55 -7.15 -0.35 -8.58
N HIS A 56 -7.71 -0.12 -9.77
CA HIS A 56 -9.10 0.29 -9.89
C HIS A 56 -10.01 -0.83 -9.38
N MET A 57 -10.60 -0.61 -8.21
CA MET A 57 -11.58 -1.54 -7.63
C MET A 57 -12.91 -1.38 -8.36
N THR A 58 -13.20 -2.30 -9.28
CA THR A 58 -14.49 -2.41 -9.96
C THR A 58 -15.43 -3.34 -9.21
N GLU A 59 -16.73 -3.25 -9.48
CA GLU A 59 -17.73 -4.19 -8.97
C GLU A 59 -17.38 -5.65 -9.28
N GLU A 60 -16.88 -5.93 -10.49
CA GLU A 60 -16.43 -7.28 -10.88
C GLU A 60 -15.24 -7.74 -10.04
N SER A 61 -14.26 -6.86 -9.79
CA SER A 61 -13.11 -7.18 -8.94
C SER A 61 -13.52 -7.43 -7.49
N TYR A 62 -14.51 -6.69 -6.98
CA TYR A 62 -15.09 -6.86 -5.66
C TYR A 62 -15.76 -8.23 -5.51
N GLN A 63 -16.63 -8.59 -6.44
CA GLN A 63 -17.31 -9.90 -6.43
C GLN A 63 -16.30 -11.06 -6.54
N ARG A 64 -15.27 -10.92 -7.38
CA ARG A 64 -14.20 -11.92 -7.51
C ARG A 64 -13.43 -12.12 -6.21
N VAL A 65 -13.16 -11.05 -5.47
CA VAL A 65 -12.52 -11.12 -4.14
C VAL A 65 -13.44 -11.83 -3.14
N LEU A 66 -14.73 -11.49 -3.11
CA LEU A 66 -15.70 -12.16 -2.23
C LEU A 66 -15.77 -13.67 -2.48
N ILE A 67 -15.88 -14.10 -3.74
CA ILE A 67 -15.90 -15.52 -4.10
C ILE A 67 -14.64 -16.23 -3.60
N ARG A 68 -13.45 -15.61 -3.73
CA ARG A 68 -12.19 -16.17 -3.24
C ARG A 68 -12.14 -16.28 -1.72
N LEU A 69 -12.75 -15.35 -1.00
CA LEU A 69 -12.81 -15.37 0.46
C LEU A 69 -13.78 -16.45 0.96
N TYR A 70 -14.97 -16.56 0.35
CA TYR A 70 -15.92 -17.62 0.65
C TYR A 70 -15.34 -19.02 0.34
N GLY A 71 -14.63 -19.17 -0.78
CA GLY A 71 -13.94 -20.43 -1.11
C GLY A 71 -12.84 -20.83 -0.14
N ARG A 72 -12.35 -19.89 0.69
CA ARG A 72 -11.39 -20.14 1.77
C ARG A 72 -12.05 -20.31 3.14
N GLY A 73 -13.39 -20.31 3.20
CA GLY A 73 -14.14 -20.44 4.45
C GLY A 73 -14.07 -19.19 5.34
N VAL A 74 -13.69 -18.04 4.79
CA VAL A 74 -13.74 -16.78 5.53
C VAL A 74 -15.19 -16.30 5.55
N ASP A 75 -15.73 -16.12 6.76
CA ASP A 75 -17.07 -15.55 6.95
C ASP A 75 -17.00 -14.03 6.77
N VAL A 76 -17.14 -13.59 5.52
CA VAL A 76 -17.18 -12.18 5.16
C VAL A 76 -18.64 -11.77 5.12
N SER A 77 -19.05 -10.91 6.05
CA SER A 77 -20.32 -10.19 5.99
C SER A 77 -20.08 -8.83 5.32
N PRO A 78 -20.44 -8.65 4.03
CA PRO A 78 -20.24 -7.38 3.36
C PRO A 78 -21.09 -6.29 4.05
N THR A 79 -20.46 -5.23 4.55
CA THR A 79 -21.15 -4.05 5.11
C THR A 79 -21.75 -3.14 4.03
N ALA A 80 -22.00 -3.68 2.84
CA ALA A 80 -22.58 -2.91 1.75
C ALA A 80 -24.06 -2.68 2.02
N LYS A 81 -24.51 -1.42 1.92
CA LYS A 81 -25.94 -1.12 1.75
C LYS A 81 -26.39 -1.87 0.50
N THR A 82 -27.29 -2.83 0.68
CA THR A 82 -27.90 -3.63 -0.37
C THR A 82 -28.11 -2.82 -1.64
N PRO A 83 -27.58 -3.26 -2.80
CA PRO A 83 -27.87 -2.59 -4.06
C PRO A 83 -29.38 -2.59 -4.31
N VAL A 84 -29.94 -1.40 -4.58
CA VAL A 84 -31.40 -1.16 -4.73
C VAL A 84 -32.04 -2.10 -5.77
N HIS A 85 -31.27 -2.60 -6.73
CA HIS A 85 -31.76 -3.48 -7.79
C HIS A 85 -31.98 -4.95 -7.38
N LEU A 86 -31.61 -5.35 -6.15
CA LEU A 86 -31.91 -6.67 -5.59
C LEU A 86 -33.16 -6.68 -4.68
N GLN A 87 -33.87 -5.55 -4.56
CA GLN A 87 -35.12 -5.42 -3.80
C GLN A 87 -36.39 -5.76 -4.61
N TYR A 88 -36.30 -6.63 -5.63
CA TYR A 88 -37.52 -7.15 -6.26
C TYR A 88 -38.04 -8.34 -5.46
N SER A 89 -38.89 -8.06 -4.48
CA SER A 89 -39.81 -9.05 -3.92
C SER A 89 -40.75 -9.52 -5.02
N LEU A 90 -40.52 -10.72 -5.57
CA LEU A 90 -41.53 -11.40 -6.35
C LEU A 90 -42.65 -11.83 -5.40
N PRO A 91 -43.91 -11.41 -5.60
CA PRO A 91 -45.01 -11.93 -4.83
C PRO A 91 -45.20 -13.39 -5.21
N ILE A 92 -44.89 -14.31 -4.29
CA ILE A 92 -45.42 -15.67 -4.37
C ILE A 92 -46.90 -15.53 -4.01
N GLN A 93 -47.75 -15.41 -5.03
CA GLN A 93 -49.16 -15.75 -4.89
C GLN A 93 -49.23 -17.26 -4.67
N GLY A 94 -49.65 -17.66 -3.48
CA GLY A 94 -50.19 -18.98 -3.15
C GLY A 94 -51.58 -18.78 -2.59
#